data_AF-A0A1G4QK45-F1
#
_entry.id   AF-A0A1G4QK45-F1
#
_cell.length_a   1.000
_cell.length_b   1.000
_cell.length_c   1.000
_cell.angle_alpha   90.00
_cell.angle_beta   90.00
_cell.angle_gamma   90.00
#
_symmetry.space_group_name_H-M   'P 1'
#
loop_
_entity.id
_entity.type
_entity.pdbx_description
1 polymer ?
#
loop_
_entity_poly.entity_id
_entity_poly.type
_entity_poly.pdbx_seq_one_letter_code
_entity_poly.pdbx_strand_id
1 'polypeptide(L)'
;MIEVRHINLCDPDGRVYCCLRNRVVKLDEKQKQAFCSGCRMYAGEAGGKGVECVWEDLRPVSDPHVVRDPYAELTSNQKKQIWPTDHLSTCMVFGG
;
A
#
# COMPACT_ATOMS: atom_id res chain seq x y z
N MET A 1 -8.66 12.94 -3.35
CA MET A 1 -7.74 11.85 -3.03
C MET A 1 -8.45 10.55 -3.39
N ILE A 2 -7.78 9.61 -4.05
CA ILE A 2 -8.39 8.37 -4.56
C ILE A 2 -8.12 7.27 -3.53
N GLU A 3 -9.17 6.74 -2.93
CA GLU A 3 -9.08 5.54 -2.09
C GLU A 3 -9.08 4.32 -3.01
N VAL A 4 -8.13 3.42 -2.83
CA VAL A 4 -8.02 2.17 -3.58
C VAL A 4 -8.32 1.01 -2.66
N ARG A 5 -9.09 0.02 -3.13
CA ARG A 5 -9.29 -1.24 -2.41
C ARG A 5 -8.18 -2.22 -2.74
N HIS A 6 -7.36 -2.55 -1.74
CA HIS A 6 -6.31 -3.55 -1.82
C HIS A 6 -6.77 -4.90 -1.28
N ILE A 7 -6.75 -5.92 -2.14
CA ILE A 7 -6.96 -7.32 -1.77
C ILE A 7 -5.57 -7.90 -1.45
N ASN A 8 -5.20 -7.91 -0.16
CA ASN A 8 -3.90 -8.39 0.31
C ASN A 8 -3.96 -9.88 0.62
N LEU A 9 -3.56 -10.69 -0.34
CA LEU A 9 -3.53 -12.14 -0.21
C LEU A 9 -2.28 -12.60 0.54
N CYS A 10 -2.45 -13.68 1.30
CA CYS A 10 -1.35 -14.35 1.96
C CYS A 10 -0.37 -14.93 0.95
N ASP A 11 0.93 -14.76 1.22
CA ASP A 11 1.98 -15.58 0.61
C ASP A 11 1.91 -17.04 1.14
N PRO A 12 2.75 -17.96 0.62
CA PRO A 12 2.80 -19.35 1.11
C PRO A 12 3.12 -19.50 2.60
N ASP A 13 3.73 -18.49 3.23
CA ASP A 13 4.05 -18.47 4.66
C ASP A 13 2.93 -17.85 5.51
N GLY A 14 1.81 -17.47 4.89
CA GLY A 14 0.68 -16.84 5.56
C GLY A 14 0.92 -15.37 5.92
N ARG A 15 1.75 -14.66 5.15
CA ARG A 15 2.09 -13.25 5.39
C ARG A 15 1.39 -12.33 4.40
N VAL A 16 1.09 -11.12 4.84
CA VAL A 16 0.47 -10.04 4.04
C VAL A 16 1.23 -8.73 4.23
N TYR A 17 1.10 -7.82 3.26
CA TYR A 17 1.57 -6.45 3.43
C TYR A 17 0.59 -5.66 4.32
N CYS A 18 1.11 -4.97 5.34
CA CYS A 18 0.34 -4.06 6.18
C CYS A 18 0.77 -2.62 5.88
N CYS A 19 -0.08 -1.87 5.17
CA CYS A 19 0.18 -0.47 4.81
C CYS A 19 0.32 0.41 6.06
N LEU A 20 -0.62 0.33 7.02
CA LEU A 20 -0.60 1.16 8.23
C LEU A 20 0.70 1.03 9.04
N ARG A 21 1.25 -0.20 9.14
CA ARG A 21 2.49 -0.47 9.88
C ARG A 21 3.73 -0.46 8.99
N ASN A 22 3.54 -0.26 7.68
CA ASN A 22 4.57 -0.29 6.66
C ASN A 22 5.52 -1.49 6.72
N ARG A 23 4.97 -2.71 6.82
CA ARG A 23 5.76 -3.96 6.88
C ARG A 23 4.97 -5.18 6.45
N VAL A 24 5.68 -6.25 6.10
CA VAL A 24 5.09 -7.59 5.96
C VAL A 24 4.84 -8.19 7.35
N VAL A 25 3.66 -8.77 7.55
CA VAL A 25 3.22 -9.37 8.82
C VAL A 25 2.63 -10.74 8.57
N LYS A 26 2.77 -11.66 9.54
CA LYS A 26 2.02 -12.92 9.53
C LYS A 26 0.55 -12.62 9.84
N LEU A 27 -0.36 -13.09 8.99
CA LEU A 27 -1.80 -12.91 9.17
C LEU A 27 -2.37 -14.05 10.03
N ASP A 28 -2.01 -14.05 11.31
CA ASP A 28 -2.59 -14.94 12.32
C ASP A 28 -3.71 -14.24 13.11
N GLU A 29 -4.36 -15.00 13.99
CA GLU A 29 -5.46 -14.50 14.82
C GLU A 29 -5.02 -13.33 15.72
N LYS A 30 -3.77 -13.37 16.20
CA LYS A 30 -3.20 -12.26 16.98
C LYS A 30 -3.10 -10.99 16.13
N GLN A 31 -2.64 -11.10 14.89
CA GLN A 31 -2.59 -9.97 13.96
C GLN A 31 -3.99 -9.42 13.68
N LYS A 32 -4.97 -10.30 13.46
CA LYS A 32 -6.37 -9.91 13.22
C LYS A 32 -6.98 -9.18 14.42
N GLN A 33 -6.89 -9.77 15.60
CA GLN A 33 -7.53 -9.24 16.82
C GLN A 33 -6.83 -8.02 17.41
N ALA A 34 -5.49 -8.00 17.41
CA ALA A 34 -4.74 -6.93 18.09
C ALA A 34 -4.45 -5.73 17.18
N PHE A 35 -4.51 -5.90 15.85
CA PHE A 35 -4.15 -4.82 14.93
C PHE A 35 -5.22 -4.57 13.86
N CYS A 36 -5.72 -5.60 13.15
CA CYS A 36 -6.68 -5.37 12.07
C CYS A 36 -8.03 -4.84 12.59
N SER A 37 -8.51 -5.35 13.73
CA SER A 37 -9.79 -4.96 14.35
C SER A 37 -9.94 -3.45 14.62
N GLY A 38 -8.84 -2.77 14.95
CA GLY A 38 -8.79 -1.32 15.18
C GLY A 38 -8.16 -0.53 14.04
N CYS A 39 -7.80 -1.17 12.93
CA CYS A 39 -7.13 -0.53 11.82
C CYS A 39 -8.15 0.23 10.95
N ARG A 40 -7.99 1.54 10.79
CA ARG A 40 -8.86 2.38 9.93
C ARG A 40 -8.89 1.96 8.45
N MET A 41 -7.84 1.25 8.00
CA MET A 41 -7.74 0.79 6.62
C MET A 41 -8.38 -0.58 6.43
N TYR A 42 -8.71 -1.32 7.49
CA TYR A 42 -9.24 -2.68 7.37
C TYR A 42 -10.69 -2.65 6.87
N ALA A 43 -10.95 -3.37 5.78
CA ALA A 43 -12.25 -3.41 5.11
C ALA A 43 -12.89 -4.81 5.09
N GLY A 44 -12.17 -5.85 5.55
CA GLY A 44 -12.74 -7.19 5.71
C GLY A 44 -11.74 -8.31 5.41
N GLU A 45 -12.26 -9.53 5.34
CA GLU A 45 -11.48 -10.70 4.94
C GLU A 45 -11.58 -10.96 3.44
N ALA A 46 -10.46 -11.26 2.79
CA ALA A 46 -10.42 -11.63 1.37
C ALA A 46 -10.76 -13.12 1.18
N GLY A 47 -11.98 -13.52 1.57
CA GLY A 47 -12.45 -14.91 1.44
C GLY A 47 -11.58 -15.93 2.18
N GLY A 48 -11.06 -15.58 3.35
CA GLY A 48 -10.18 -16.43 4.17
C GLY A 48 -8.75 -16.59 3.66
N LYS A 49 -8.39 -15.98 2.51
CA LYS A 49 -7.04 -16.07 1.91
C LYS A 49 -6.15 -14.87 2.21
N GLY A 50 -6.66 -13.90 2.96
CA GLY A 50 -6.01 -12.62 3.16
C GLY A 50 -6.97 -11.59 3.77
N VAL A 51 -6.68 -10.31 3.58
CA VAL A 51 -7.51 -9.19 4.04
C VAL A 51 -7.75 -8.18 2.93
N GLU A 52 -8.91 -7.54 3.00
CA GLU A 52 -9.22 -6.36 2.20
C GLU A 52 -8.91 -5.11 3.03
N CYS A 53 -8.20 -4.17 2.41
CA CYS A 53 -7.84 -2.91 3.03
C CYS A 53 -8.10 -1.76 2.05
N VAL A 54 -8.52 -0.60 2.55
CA VAL A 54 -8.72 0.61 1.75
C VAL A 54 -7.82 1.71 2.28
N TRP A 55 -7.03 2.33 1.40
CA TRP A 55 -6.21 3.49 1.74
C TRP A 55 -6.05 4.41 0.54
N GLU A 56 -5.57 5.63 0.82
CA GLU A 56 -5.16 6.56 -0.22
C GLU A 56 -3.84 6.09 -0.84
N ASP A 57 -3.93 5.49 -2.03
CA ASP A 57 -2.77 5.04 -2.78
C ASP A 57 -2.46 6.03 -3.91
N LEU A 58 -1.31 6.68 -3.82
CA LEU A 58 -0.86 7.66 -4.81
C LEU A 58 -0.22 7.00 -6.05
N ARG A 59 -0.03 5.67 -6.03
CA ARG A 59 0.50 4.93 -7.17
C ARG A 59 -0.60 4.69 -8.21
N PRO A 60 -0.26 4.60 -9.50
CA PRO A 60 -1.21 4.25 -10.55
C PRO A 60 -1.49 2.74 -10.56
N VAL A 61 -2.18 2.25 -9.53
CA VAL A 61 -2.61 0.84 -9.39
C VAL A 61 -4.07 0.67 -9.79
N SER A 62 -4.49 -0.57 -10.06
CA SER A 62 -5.89 -0.87 -10.35
C SER A 62 -6.77 -0.75 -9.10
N ASP A 63 -8.08 -0.60 -9.29
CA ASP A 63 -9.06 -0.71 -8.19
C ASP A 63 -10.12 -1.76 -8.54
N PRO A 64 -10.16 -2.94 -7.84
CA PRO A 64 -9.27 -3.31 -6.74
C PRO A 64 -7.83 -3.62 -7.19
N HIS A 65 -6.85 -3.35 -6.30
CA HIS A 65 -5.45 -3.77 -6.45
C HIS A 65 -5.25 -5.11 -5.76
N VAL A 66 -4.85 -6.14 -6.51
CA VAL A 66 -4.63 -7.48 -5.95
C VAL A 66 -3.16 -7.69 -5.63
N VAL A 67 -2.84 -7.81 -4.35
CA VAL A 67 -1.48 -8.04 -3.86
C VAL A 67 -1.26 -9.53 -3.60
N ARG A 68 -0.34 -10.15 -4.34
CA ARG A 68 0.05 -11.56 -4.18
C ARG A 68 1.43 -11.76 -3.57
N ASP A 69 2.30 -10.76 -3.70
CA ASP A 69 3.63 -10.74 -3.10
C ASP A 69 3.71 -9.56 -2.12
N PRO A 70 3.68 -9.84 -0.80
CA PRO A 70 3.76 -8.81 0.24
C PRO A 70 5.04 -7.97 0.19
N TYR A 71 6.17 -8.54 -0.21
CA TYR A 71 7.46 -7.87 -0.23
C TYR A 71 7.62 -7.00 -1.47
N ALA A 72 7.14 -7.46 -2.62
CA ALA A 72 7.05 -6.64 -3.82
C ALA A 72 6.13 -5.43 -3.58
N GLU A 73 5.00 -5.62 -2.89
CA GLU A 73 4.08 -4.54 -2.56
C GLU A 73 4.69 -3.55 -1.57
N LEU A 74 5.34 -4.03 -0.49
CA LEU A 74 6.08 -3.17 0.43
C LEU A 74 7.09 -2.30 -0.33
N THR A 75 7.88 -2.91 -1.20
CA THR A 75 8.91 -2.22 -2.00
C THR A 75 8.28 -1.21 -2.96
N SER A 76 7.20 -1.58 -3.63
CA SER A 76 6.45 -0.70 -4.54
C SER A 76 5.88 0.50 -3.80
N ASN A 77 5.32 0.30 -2.61
CA ASN A 77 4.72 1.35 -1.79
C ASN A 77 5.75 2.28 -1.12
N GLN A 78 7.05 1.95 -1.16
CA GLN A 78 8.13 2.88 -0.74
C GLN A 78 8.61 3.79 -1.88
N LYS A 79 8.26 3.50 -3.13
CA LYS A 79 8.73 4.30 -4.27
C LYS A 79 8.06 5.66 -4.25
N LYS A 80 8.83 6.69 -3.93
CA LYS A 80 8.41 8.08 -4.11
C LYS A 80 8.17 8.31 -5.59
N GLN A 81 6.91 8.49 -5.97
CA GLN A 81 6.56 9.09 -7.25
C GLN A 81 6.92 10.57 -7.13
N ILE A 82 8.12 10.95 -7.59
CA ILE A 82 8.42 12.35 -7.83
C ILE A 82 7.66 12.68 -9.11
N TRP A 83 6.43 13.17 -8.95
CA TRP A 83 5.79 13.85 -10.06
C TRP A 83 6.68 15.05 -10.36
N PRO A 84 7.08 15.28 -11.63
CA PRO A 84 7.71 16.52 -11.99
C PRO A 84 6.65 17.61 -11.81
N THR A 85 6.50 18.12 -10.59
CA THR A 85 5.90 19.43 -10.41
C THR A 85 6.80 20.41 -11.13
N ASP A 86 6.19 21.20 -12.01
CA ASP A 86 6.82 22.23 -12.83
C ASP A 86 7.55 23.28 -11.97
N HIS A 87 8.76 22.96 -11.53
CA HIS A 87 9.71 23.91 -10.94
C HIS A 87 10.87 24.21 -11.89
N LEU A 88 10.69 24.01 -13.21
CA LEU A 88 11.50 24.71 -14.21
C LEU A 88 11.12 26.20 -14.22
N SER A 89 11.37 26.86 -13.11
CA SER A 89 11.41 28.31 -12.94
C SER A 89 12.53 28.65 -11.98
N THR A 90 13.73 28.16 -12.28
CA THR A 90 14.97 28.80 -11.85
C THR A 90 15.67 29.27 -13.12
N CYS A 91 15.29 30.48 -13.50
CA CYS A 91 16.00 31.45 -14.34
C CYS A 91 17.30 30.95 -15.00
N MET A 92 17.21 30.58 -16.29
CA MET A 92 18.29 30.88 -17.23
C MET A 92 18.30 32.40 -17.49
N VAL A 93 18.96 33.16 -16.63
CA VAL A 93 19.41 34.54 -16.90
C VAL A 93 20.58 34.76 -15.92
N PHE A 94 21.83 35.06 -16.29
CA PHE A 94 22.34 35.84 -17.41
C PHE A 94 23.67 35.26 -17.89
N GLY A 95 23.82 35.16 -19.22
CA GLY A 95 25.11 35.43 -19.84
C GLY A 95 25.35 36.94 -19.86
N GLY A 96 26.59 37.32 -19.56
CA GLY A 96 27.11 38.69 -19.61
C GLY A 96 28.61 38.63 -19.41
#